data_AF-A0A0J7XJ66-F1
#
_entry.id   AF-A0A0J7XJ66-F1
#
_cell.length_a   1.000
_cell.length_b   1.000
_cell.length_c   1.000
_cell.angle_alpha   90.00
_cell.angle_beta   90.00
_cell.angle_gamma   90.00
#
_symmetry.space_group_name_H-M   'P 1'
#
loop_
_entity.id
_entity.type
_entity.pdbx_description
1 polymer ?
#
loop_
_entity_poly.entity_id
_entity_poly.type
_entity_poly.pdbx_seq_one_letter_code
_entity_poly.pdbx_strand_id
1 'polypeptide(L)'
;MGCRADVAGILGDLCTFEGHLPTGSPLSPILAYYSYHDMWAEIAAFCTAKGYTLTVYVDDVTISGAKVPVADVWHVRRMIHRTGLRYHKLKHYVDRPAEITGVVVRDGKVVVPNRQRLKHRKTRLALQQPGSGDQRLKGRLSGLAGQMRQIDSMNEPG
;
A
#
# COMPACT_ATOMS: atom_id res chain seq x y z
N MET A 1 -5.42 -2.49 -24.48
CA MET A 1 -5.40 -1.07 -24.88
C MET A 1 -5.29 -1.00 -26.40
N GLY A 2 -6.03 -0.10 -27.05
CA GLY A 2 -6.10 0.03 -28.52
C GLY A 2 -5.37 1.26 -29.08
N CYS A 3 -4.32 1.73 -28.40
CA CYS A 3 -3.54 2.88 -28.86
C CYS A 3 -2.54 2.44 -29.94
N ARG A 4 -2.33 3.26 -30.96
CA ARG A 4 -1.31 3.02 -31.98
C ARG A 4 0.09 3.09 -31.32
N ALA A 5 1.00 2.22 -31.76
CA ALA A 5 2.28 2.01 -31.07
C ALA A 5 3.16 3.27 -31.00
N ASP A 6 3.13 4.11 -32.03
CA ASP A 6 3.85 5.39 -32.09
C ASP A 6 3.34 6.40 -31.05
N VAL A 7 2.01 6.53 -30.90
CA VAL A 7 1.39 7.41 -29.91
C VAL A 7 1.68 6.90 -28.50
N ALA A 8 1.62 5.58 -28.29
CA ALA A 8 1.99 4.98 -27.01
C ALA A 8 3.47 5.23 -26.66
N GLY A 9 4.37 5.15 -27.65
CA GLY A 9 5.78 5.49 -27.48
C GLY A 9 5.99 6.93 -27.06
N ILE A 10 5.41 7.89 -27.79
CA ILE A 10 5.52 9.33 -27.46
C ILE A 10 4.99 9.62 -26.05
N LEU A 11 3.84 9.04 -25.68
CA LEU A 11 3.30 9.21 -24.33
C LEU A 11 4.20 8.57 -23.27
N GLY A 12 4.82 7.43 -23.57
CA GLY A 12 5.81 6.78 -22.72
C GLY A 12 7.03 7.67 -22.48
N ASP A 13 7.58 8.26 -23.54
CA ASP A 13 8.73 9.17 -23.47
C ASP A 13 8.39 10.46 -22.69
N LEU A 14 7.18 11.00 -22.86
CA LEU A 14 6.72 12.17 -22.10
C LEU A 14 6.51 11.88 -20.61
N CYS A 15 6.11 10.66 -20.27
CA CYS A 15 5.81 10.26 -18.90
C CYS A 15 7.03 9.71 -18.15
N THR A 16 8.14 9.46 -18.84
CA THR A 16 9.37 8.92 -18.27
C THR A 16 10.51 9.91 -18.38
N PHE A 17 11.48 9.79 -17.49
CA PHE A 17 12.75 10.51 -17.56
C PHE A 17 13.85 9.47 -17.71
N GLU A 18 14.62 9.54 -18.80
CA GLU A 18 15.67 8.56 -19.12
C GLU A 18 15.16 7.10 -19.09
N GLY A 19 13.94 6.87 -19.59
CA GLY A 19 13.31 5.54 -19.60
C GLY A 19 12.82 5.04 -18.23
N HIS A 20 12.84 5.87 -17.20
CA HIS A 20 12.39 5.53 -15.85
C HIS A 20 11.20 6.39 -15.43
N LEU A 21 10.32 5.83 -14.58
CA LEU A 21 9.25 6.61 -13.98
C LEU A 21 9.85 7.66 -13.03
N PRO A 22 9.51 8.96 -13.18
CA PRO A 22 10.07 10.01 -12.35
C PRO A 22 9.61 9.88 -10.90
N THR A 23 10.54 10.08 -9.96
CA THR A 23 10.21 10.06 -8.52
C THR A 23 9.42 11.32 -8.16
N GLY A 24 8.33 11.15 -7.41
CA GLY A 24 7.47 12.27 -6.96
C GLY A 24 6.42 12.72 -7.98
N SER A 25 6.41 12.15 -9.20
CA SER A 25 5.33 12.40 -10.15
C SER A 25 4.05 11.67 -9.72
N PRO A 26 2.88 12.33 -9.76
CA PRO A 26 1.60 11.68 -9.49
C PRO A 26 1.20 10.65 -10.57
N LEU A 27 1.84 10.67 -11.75
CA LEU A 27 1.59 9.70 -12.82
C LEU A 27 2.34 8.38 -12.62
N SER A 28 3.47 8.40 -11.92
CA SER A 28 4.32 7.22 -11.76
C SER A 28 3.59 6.04 -11.12
N PRO A 29 2.78 6.20 -10.04
CA PRO A 29 2.07 5.08 -9.43
C PRO A 29 1.06 4.40 -10.37
N ILE A 30 0.29 5.20 -11.12
CA ILE A 30 -0.74 4.67 -12.02
C ILE A 30 -0.10 4.00 -13.25
N LEU A 31 0.97 4.57 -13.79
CA LEU A 31 1.72 3.95 -14.88
C LEU A 31 2.39 2.66 -14.44
N ALA A 32 3.00 2.63 -13.24
CA ALA A 32 3.58 1.41 -12.69
C ALA A 32 2.55 0.28 -12.60
N TYR A 33 1.32 0.58 -12.16
CA TYR A 33 0.25 -0.41 -12.12
C TYR A 33 -0.11 -0.94 -13.52
N TYR A 34 -0.40 -0.04 -14.47
CA TYR A 34 -0.88 -0.43 -15.80
C TYR A 34 0.18 -1.07 -16.69
N SER A 35 1.46 -0.75 -16.51
CA SER A 35 2.57 -1.41 -17.21
C SER A 35 2.64 -2.91 -16.94
N TYR A 36 2.07 -3.38 -15.83
CA TYR A 36 2.00 -4.80 -15.45
C TYR A 36 0.56 -5.32 -15.36
N HIS A 37 -0.39 -4.65 -16.02
CA HIS A 37 -1.82 -5.00 -15.97
C HIS A 37 -2.09 -6.49 -16.26
N ASP A 38 -1.47 -7.05 -17.29
CA ASP A 38 -1.72 -8.43 -17.71
C ASP A 38 -1.25 -9.44 -16.66
N MET A 39 -0.13 -9.16 -15.99
CA MET A 39 0.35 -9.94 -14.85
C MET A 39 -0.61 -9.84 -13.66
N TRP A 40 -1.11 -8.63 -13.36
CA TRP A 40 -2.12 -8.47 -12.31
C TRP A 40 -3.41 -9.20 -12.63
N ALA A 41 -3.84 -9.22 -13.90
CA ALA A 41 -4.99 -9.97 -14.35
C ALA A 41 -4.80 -11.49 -14.20
N GLU A 42 -3.61 -12.03 -14.54
CA GLU A 42 -3.25 -13.44 -14.34
C GLU A 42 -3.31 -13.80 -12.85
N ILE A 43 -2.70 -12.98 -11.98
CA ILE A 43 -2.72 -13.17 -10.52
C ILE A 43 -4.14 -13.07 -9.98
N ALA A 44 -4.95 -12.11 -10.46
CA ALA A 44 -6.33 -11.94 -10.04
C ALA A 44 -7.19 -13.15 -10.42
N ALA A 45 -7.03 -13.70 -11.62
CA ALA A 45 -7.71 -14.92 -12.05
C ALA A 45 -7.33 -16.11 -11.16
N PHE A 46 -6.04 -16.28 -10.86
CA PHE A 46 -5.55 -17.31 -9.95
C PHE A 46 -6.15 -17.16 -8.53
N CYS A 47 -6.14 -15.96 -7.98
CA CYS A 47 -6.72 -15.67 -6.67
C CYS A 47 -8.23 -15.96 -6.65
N THR A 48 -8.96 -15.50 -7.65
CA THR A 48 -10.41 -15.71 -7.78
C THR A 48 -10.76 -17.20 -7.82
N ALA A 49 -10.03 -17.99 -8.62
CA ALA A 49 -10.23 -19.44 -8.74
C ALA A 49 -10.01 -20.19 -7.41
N LYS A 50 -9.28 -19.59 -6.46
CA LYS A 50 -8.98 -20.16 -5.14
C LYS A 50 -9.83 -19.56 -4.01
N GLY A 51 -10.72 -18.60 -4.32
CA GLY A 51 -11.49 -17.87 -3.32
C GLY A 51 -10.65 -16.89 -2.49
N TYR A 52 -9.56 -16.37 -3.06
CA TYR A 52 -8.72 -15.34 -2.44
C TYR A 52 -9.13 -13.95 -2.90
N THR A 53 -8.97 -12.97 -2.03
CA THR A 53 -9.07 -11.55 -2.35
C THR A 53 -7.68 -11.00 -2.61
N LEU A 54 -7.46 -10.50 -3.84
CA LEU A 54 -6.28 -9.76 -4.22
C LEU A 54 -6.53 -8.26 -4.04
N THR A 55 -5.56 -7.56 -3.44
CA THR A 55 -5.54 -6.09 -3.38
C THR A 55 -4.16 -5.62 -3.82
N VAL A 56 -4.13 -4.69 -4.79
CA VAL A 56 -2.90 -4.09 -5.31
C VAL A 56 -2.98 -2.59 -5.07
N TYR A 57 -1.99 -2.04 -4.40
CA TYR A 57 -1.83 -0.61 -4.18
C TYR A 57 -0.41 -0.22 -4.61
N VAL A 58 -0.28 0.35 -5.80
CA VAL A 58 1.01 0.71 -6.40
C VAL A 58 1.92 -0.53 -6.45
N ASP A 59 2.98 -0.58 -5.64
CA ASP A 59 3.95 -1.68 -5.53
C ASP A 59 3.63 -2.67 -4.39
N ASP A 60 2.68 -2.33 -3.52
CA ASP A 60 2.22 -3.19 -2.42
C ASP A 60 1.11 -4.15 -2.89
N VAL A 61 1.34 -5.44 -2.69
CA VAL A 61 0.38 -6.50 -3.01
C VAL A 61 -0.04 -7.23 -1.75
N THR A 62 -1.34 -7.39 -1.54
CA THR A 62 -1.91 -8.17 -0.45
C THR A 62 -2.84 -9.25 -0.99
N ILE A 63 -2.66 -10.48 -0.51
CA ILE A 63 -3.55 -11.61 -0.80
C ILE A 63 -4.13 -12.07 0.53
N SER A 64 -5.45 -12.18 0.59
CA SER A 64 -6.17 -12.61 1.78
C SER A 64 -7.20 -13.68 1.44
N GLY A 65 -7.54 -14.51 2.42
CA GLY A 65 -8.48 -15.62 2.28
C GLY A 65 -8.49 -16.44 3.56
N ALA A 66 -9.42 -17.39 3.68
CA ALA A 66 -9.54 -18.25 4.87
C ALA A 66 -8.23 -19.00 5.18
N LYS A 67 -7.54 -19.47 4.13
CA LYS A 67 -6.21 -20.06 4.21
C LYS A 67 -5.48 -19.81 2.89
N VAL A 68 -4.31 -19.20 2.96
CA VAL A 68 -3.44 -18.97 1.80
C VAL A 68 -2.17 -19.82 1.97
N PRO A 69 -2.07 -21.00 1.35
CA PRO A 69 -0.90 -21.86 1.48
C PRO A 69 0.35 -21.20 0.94
N VAL A 70 1.50 -21.52 1.55
CA VAL A 70 2.82 -21.01 1.11
C VAL A 70 3.10 -21.36 -0.37
N ALA A 71 2.60 -22.51 -0.85
CA ALA A 71 2.71 -22.93 -2.24
C ALA A 71 2.03 -21.94 -3.21
N ASP A 72 0.86 -21.42 -2.85
CA ASP A 72 0.13 -20.44 -3.66
C ASP A 72 0.84 -19.08 -3.65
N VAL A 73 1.40 -18.68 -2.50
CA VAL A 73 2.27 -17.49 -2.41
C VAL A 73 3.50 -17.63 -3.32
N TRP A 74 4.12 -18.82 -3.37
CA TRP A 74 5.22 -19.11 -4.30
C TRP A 74 4.79 -19.07 -5.76
N HIS A 75 3.59 -19.55 -6.08
CA HIS A 75 3.05 -19.47 -7.42
C HIS A 75 2.88 -18.02 -7.88
N VAL A 76 2.31 -17.16 -7.04
CA VAL A 76 2.20 -15.72 -7.31
C VAL A 76 3.56 -15.06 -7.47
N ARG A 77 4.54 -15.40 -6.61
CA ARG A 77 5.90 -14.89 -6.75
C ARG A 77 6.56 -15.26 -8.08
N ARG A 78 6.27 -16.46 -8.61
CA ARG A 78 6.75 -16.85 -9.95
C ARG A 78 6.09 -16.03 -11.05
N MET A 79 4.78 -15.75 -10.95
CA MET A 79 4.10 -14.85 -11.90
C MET A 79 4.73 -13.45 -11.91
N ILE A 80 5.00 -12.88 -10.72
CA ILE A 80 5.68 -11.58 -10.61
C ILE A 80 7.10 -11.63 -11.18
N HIS A 81 7.85 -12.68 -10.90
CA HIS A 81 9.24 -12.76 -11.35
C HIS A 81 9.38 -12.87 -12.87
N ARG A 82 8.40 -13.46 -13.56
CA ARG A 82 8.38 -13.62 -15.03
C ARG A 82 8.37 -12.27 -15.78
N THR A 83 7.91 -11.19 -15.16
CA THR A 83 7.87 -9.84 -15.76
C THR A 83 9.12 -9.02 -15.49
N GLY A 84 10.16 -9.62 -14.90
CA GLY A 84 11.40 -8.93 -14.52
C GLY A 84 11.32 -8.16 -13.20
N LEU A 85 10.15 -8.12 -12.57
CA LEU A 85 9.98 -7.52 -11.25
C LEU A 85 10.63 -8.36 -10.15
N ARG A 86 11.10 -7.66 -9.11
CA ARG A 86 11.63 -8.25 -7.88
C ARG A 86 10.73 -7.84 -6.73
N TYR A 87 10.15 -8.82 -6.04
CA TYR A 87 9.45 -8.55 -4.79
C TYR A 87 10.46 -8.28 -3.68
N HIS A 88 10.10 -7.44 -2.71
CA HIS A 88 10.92 -7.13 -1.57
C HIS A 88 10.07 -7.16 -0.30
N LYS A 89 10.55 -7.89 0.73
CA LYS A 89 9.91 -8.11 2.03
C LYS A 89 8.51 -8.77 1.96
N LEU A 90 8.45 -10.06 2.27
CA LEU A 90 7.20 -10.79 2.44
C LEU A 90 6.76 -10.78 3.91
N LYS A 91 5.49 -10.47 4.17
CA LYS A 91 4.86 -10.62 5.49
C LYS A 91 3.70 -11.59 5.39
N HIS A 92 3.56 -12.46 6.38
CA HIS A 92 2.51 -13.46 6.44
C HIS A 92 1.78 -13.35 7.77
N TYR A 93 0.45 -13.27 7.73
CA TYR A 93 -0.40 -13.11 8.91
C TYR A 93 -1.43 -14.25 8.93
N VAL A 94 -1.54 -14.94 10.07
CA VAL A 94 -2.48 -16.04 10.32
C VAL A 94 -3.06 -15.82 11.70
N ASP A 95 -4.38 -15.82 11.79
CA ASP A 95 -5.14 -15.70 13.05
C ASP A 95 -4.66 -14.54 13.95
N ARG A 96 -4.23 -13.44 13.32
CA ARG A 96 -3.72 -12.25 14.01
C ARG A 96 -3.94 -11.00 13.18
N PRO A 97 -3.97 -9.81 13.81
CA PRO A 97 -4.03 -8.55 13.10
C PRO A 97 -2.93 -8.41 12.05
N ALA A 98 -3.30 -7.94 10.86
CA ALA A 98 -2.39 -7.75 9.74
C ALA A 98 -2.10 -6.27 9.56
N GLU A 99 -0.83 -5.90 9.42
CA GLU A 99 -0.47 -4.54 9.04
C GLU A 99 -0.33 -4.45 7.52
N ILE A 100 -1.27 -3.75 6.88
CA ILE A 100 -1.41 -3.61 5.43
C ILE A 100 -1.29 -2.12 5.10
N THR A 101 -0.40 -1.75 4.18
CA THR A 101 -0.21 -0.36 3.69
C THR A 101 -0.14 0.73 4.79
N GLY A 102 0.37 0.38 5.97
CA GLY A 102 0.55 1.31 7.09
C GLY A 102 -0.62 1.42 8.07
N VAL A 103 -1.72 0.69 7.85
CA VAL A 103 -2.84 0.50 8.79
C VAL A 103 -2.89 -0.93 9.31
N VAL A 104 -3.63 -1.19 10.40
CA VAL A 104 -3.82 -2.54 10.92
C VAL A 104 -5.25 -2.99 10.62
N VAL A 105 -5.41 -4.14 9.98
CA VAL A 105 -6.71 -4.80 9.82
C VAL A 105 -6.86 -5.83 10.92
N ARG A 106 -7.96 -5.72 11.68
CA ARG A 106 -8.29 -6.61 12.79
C ARG A 106 -9.81 -6.76 12.88
N ASP A 107 -10.29 -8.01 12.92
CA ASP A 107 -11.69 -8.34 13.16
C ASP A 107 -12.65 -7.57 12.20
N GLY A 108 -12.27 -7.47 10.92
CA GLY A 108 -13.03 -6.73 9.89
C GLY A 108 -12.92 -5.21 9.97
N LYS A 109 -12.15 -4.67 10.91
CA LYS A 109 -11.98 -3.23 11.13
C LYS A 109 -10.58 -2.75 10.78
N VAL A 110 -10.47 -1.51 10.34
CA VAL A 110 -9.20 -0.81 10.13
C VAL A 110 -8.88 0.00 11.38
N VAL A 111 -7.74 -0.26 12.01
CA VAL A 111 -7.33 0.39 13.26
C VAL A 111 -5.94 1.02 13.16
N VAL A 112 -5.76 2.09 13.93
CA VAL A 112 -4.47 2.79 14.03
C VAL A 112 -3.39 1.87 14.63
N PRO A 113 -2.22 1.73 13.97
CA PRO A 113 -1.09 0.97 14.51
C PRO A 113 -0.59 1.51 15.85
N ASN A 114 -0.20 0.62 16.76
CA ASN A 114 0.32 1.00 18.09
C ASN A 114 1.51 1.95 18.04
N ARG A 115 2.37 1.84 17.01
CA ARG A 115 3.49 2.79 16.81
C ARG A 115 3.02 4.24 16.64
N GLN A 116 1.89 4.46 15.98
CA GLN A 116 1.35 5.80 15.76
C GLN A 116 0.72 6.33 17.05
N ARG A 117 0.00 5.47 17.80
CA ARG A 117 -0.51 5.80 19.14
C ARG A 117 0.61 6.19 20.09
N LEU A 118 1.72 5.45 20.08
CA LEU A 118 2.90 5.74 20.89
C LEU A 118 3.55 7.07 20.49
N LYS A 119 3.72 7.34 19.20
CA LYS A 119 4.23 8.63 18.71
C LYS A 119 3.35 9.78 19.16
N HIS A 120 2.02 9.65 19.01
CA HIS A 120 1.06 10.64 19.47
C HIS A 120 1.19 10.91 20.97
N ARG A 121 1.23 9.85 21.80
CA ARG A 121 1.43 9.96 23.26
C ARG A 121 2.74 10.67 23.60
N LYS A 122 3.86 10.28 22.99
CA LYS A 122 5.18 10.89 23.24
C LYS A 122 5.19 12.37 22.86
N THR A 123 4.65 12.73 21.70
CA THR A 123 4.55 14.14 21.27
C THR A 123 3.67 14.96 22.22
N ARG A 124 2.55 14.39 22.68
CA ARG A 124 1.70 15.04 23.68
C ARG A 124 2.42 15.28 25.01
N LEU A 125 3.15 14.29 25.52
CA LEU A 125 3.93 14.43 26.76
C LEU A 125 5.04 15.47 26.63
N ALA A 126 5.72 15.54 25.48
CA ALA A 126 6.76 16.54 25.24
C ALA A 126 6.21 17.97 25.27
N LEU A 127 5.00 18.19 24.74
CA LEU A 127 4.28 19.48 24.78
C LEU A 127 3.75 19.87 26.17
N GLN A 128 3.74 18.95 27.13
CA GLN A 128 3.33 19.24 28.51
C GLN A 128 4.51 19.70 29.38
N GLN A 129 5.76 19.60 28.89
CA GLN A 129 6.91 20.06 29.64
C GLN A 129 7.03 21.60 29.64
N PRO A 130 7.52 22.22 30.73
CA PRO A 130 7.74 23.67 30.77
C PRO A 130 8.68 24.13 29.66
N GLY A 131 8.34 25.22 28.97
CA GLY A 131 9.13 25.76 27.85
C GLY A 131 8.88 25.09 26.49
N SER A 132 7.99 24.11 26.38
CA SER A 132 7.69 23.36 25.15
C SER A 132 6.69 24.05 24.20
N GLY A 133 6.77 25.37 24.06
CA GLY A 133 5.98 26.16 23.12
C GLY A 133 6.30 25.93 21.63
N ASP A 134 6.86 24.77 21.27
CA ASP A 134 7.35 24.47 19.94
C ASP A 134 6.18 24.28 18.96
N GLN A 135 6.03 25.24 18.05
CA GLN A 135 5.05 25.22 16.97
C GLN A 135 5.14 23.96 16.11
N ARG A 136 6.36 23.40 15.95
CA ARG A 136 6.59 22.15 15.23
C ARG A 136 5.97 20.95 15.93
N LEU A 137 6.09 20.87 17.26
CA LEU A 137 5.48 19.80 18.03
C LEU A 137 3.95 19.88 18.00
N LYS A 138 3.37 21.08 18.05
CA LYS A 138 1.93 21.30 17.89
C LYS A 138 1.44 20.84 16.51
N GLY A 139 2.13 21.23 15.44
CA GLY A 139 1.83 20.79 14.07
C GLY A 139 1.91 19.27 13.92
N ARG A 140 2.95 18.65 14.49
CA ARG A 140 3.10 17.19 14.50
C ARG A 140 1.97 16.48 15.26
N LEU A 141 1.57 16.99 16.43
CA LEU A 141 0.48 16.42 17.21
C LEU A 141 -0.84 16.49 16.41
N SER A 142 -1.12 17.64 15.81
CA SER A 142 -2.31 17.84 14.96
C SER A 142 -2.31 16.89 13.77
N GLY A 143 -1.19 16.74 13.06
CA GLY A 143 -1.07 15.82 11.93
C GLY A 143 -1.28 14.34 12.32
N LEU A 144 -0.72 13.92 13.46
CA LEU A 144 -0.93 12.57 13.99
C LEU A 144 -2.40 12.34 14.37
N ALA A 145 -3.04 13.31 15.03
CA ALA A 145 -4.46 13.24 15.38
C ALA A 145 -5.35 13.20 14.12
N GLY A 146 -5.02 13.98 13.09
CA GLY A 146 -5.71 13.95 11.79
C GLY A 146 -5.63 12.59 11.11
N GLN A 147 -4.42 12.00 11.04
CA GLN A 147 -4.22 10.65 10.51
C GLN A 147 -5.04 9.61 11.29
N MET A 148 -5.06 9.69 12.61
CA MET A 148 -5.82 8.75 13.45
C MET A 148 -7.33 8.85 13.18
N ARG A 149 -7.87 10.07 13.11
CA ARG A 149 -9.28 10.29 12.78
C ARG A 149 -9.66 9.74 11.41
N GLN A 150 -8.81 9.95 10.40
CA GLN A 150 -9.05 9.43 9.05
C GLN A 150 -9.11 7.89 9.03
N ILE A 151 -8.31 7.23 9.85
CA ILE A 151 -8.35 5.76 9.97
C ILE A 151 -9.62 5.34 10.71
N ASP A 152 -9.95 5.99 11.81
CA ASP A 152 -11.11 5.64 12.61
C ASP A 152 -12.42 5.80 11.81
N SER A 153 -12.54 6.83 10.96
CA SER A 153 -13.70 7.07 10.08
C SER A 153 -13.89 6.01 9.00
N MET A 154 -12.88 5.18 8.68
CA MET A 154 -13.03 4.09 7.71
C MET A 154 -13.94 2.94 8.20
N ASN A 155 -14.30 2.94 9.48
CA ASN A 155 -15.17 1.93 10.08
C ASN A 155 -16.61 2.42 10.29
N GLU A 156 -16.92 3.66 9.93
CA GLU A 156 -18.27 4.21 10.03
C GLU A 156 -19.11 3.66 8.86
N PRO A 157 -20.38 3.26 9.09
CA PRO A 157 -21.27 2.89 8.00
C PRO A 157 -21.49 4.10 7.08
N GLY A 158 -21.31 3.89 5.77
CA GLY A 158 -21.55 4.89 4.73
C GLY A 158 -23.03 5.08 4.40
#